data_AF-A0A2Z6LY36-F1
#
_entry.id   AF-A0A2Z6LY36-F1
#
_cell.length_a   1.000
_cell.length_b   1.000
_cell.length_c   1.000
_cell.angle_alpha   90.00
_cell.angle_beta   90.00
_cell.angle_gamma   90.00
#
_symmetry.space_group_name_H-M   'P 1'
#
loop_
_entity.id
_entity.type
_entity.pdbx_description
1 polymer ?
#
loop_
_entity_poly.entity_id
_entity_poly.type
_entity_poly.pdbx_seq_one_letter_code
_entity_poly.pdbx_strand_id
1 'polypeptide(L)'
;MKDLSRALKKHGMKMKVFALVDDTIGGLAGGRYYNKDNVAAITLGMTTNAAYVESELAQSPNSDELIISMEWGNFRSSHLPLTPFDTSLDAESSNPGSGIFEKLISGMYLGEIVRLVLLKMAQETALFGSNVPPKLMTPYSLRSPDMAAMHQDTSEDREVVSEKLNEVFGITSSSPMAREFVAEVCDIVTERGARLAGAGIVSIIKKLGRIENKRSVVIVEGGLYEHYRIFRNYLHSSVWEMLGNDLSDNVIIEHSHGGSGSGALFLAAAATHTHKKSEDS
;
A
#
# COMPACT_ATOMS: atom_id res chain seq x y z
N MET A 1 -15.43 -19.43 4.28
CA MET A 1 -15.77 -19.84 5.68
C MET A 1 -16.03 -21.35 5.84
N LYS A 2 -16.91 -21.99 5.07
CA LYS A 2 -17.25 -23.43 5.25
C LYS A 2 -16.03 -24.36 5.16
N ASP A 3 -15.13 -24.11 4.22
CA ASP A 3 -13.94 -24.96 4.04
C ASP A 3 -12.93 -24.79 5.18
N LEU A 4 -12.72 -23.56 5.66
CA LEU A 4 -11.89 -23.29 6.83
C LEU A 4 -12.46 -23.98 8.08
N SER A 5 -13.76 -23.84 8.33
CA SER A 5 -14.43 -24.52 9.46
C SER A 5 -14.30 -26.05 9.37
N ARG A 6 -14.37 -26.62 8.17
CA ARG A 6 -14.17 -28.06 7.95
C ARG A 6 -12.72 -28.47 8.26
N ALA A 7 -11.75 -27.68 7.82
CA ALA A 7 -10.33 -27.93 8.08
C ALA A 7 -9.99 -27.86 9.57
N LEU A 8 -10.50 -26.85 10.29
CA LEU A 8 -10.33 -26.72 11.74
C LEU A 8 -10.89 -27.94 12.48
N LYS A 9 -12.10 -28.39 12.12
CA LYS A 9 -12.73 -29.57 12.71
C LYS A 9 -11.94 -30.85 12.42
N LYS A 10 -11.40 -31.00 11.21
CA LYS A 10 -10.56 -32.16 10.83
C LYS A 10 -9.30 -32.26 11.69
N HIS A 11 -8.75 -31.13 12.14
CA HIS A 11 -7.58 -31.08 13.02
C HIS A 11 -7.93 -31.04 14.52
N GLY A 12 -9.18 -31.37 14.88
CA GLY A 12 -9.60 -31.43 16.30
C GLY A 12 -9.72 -30.06 16.99
N MET A 13 -9.63 -28.95 16.26
CA MET A 13 -9.72 -27.61 16.84
C MET A 13 -11.19 -27.25 17.11
N LYS A 14 -11.51 -26.94 18.38
CA LYS A 14 -12.85 -26.51 18.82
C LYS A 14 -13.02 -24.99 18.66
N MET A 15 -12.97 -24.50 17.42
CA MET A 15 -13.13 -23.08 17.09
C MET A 15 -14.31 -22.88 16.13
N LYS A 16 -15.05 -21.76 16.31
CA LYS A 16 -16.12 -21.34 15.40
C LYS A 16 -15.65 -20.10 14.64
N VAL A 17 -15.66 -20.17 13.31
CA VAL A 17 -15.38 -19.02 12.44
C VAL A 17 -16.64 -18.16 12.38
N PHE A 18 -16.59 -16.96 12.97
CA PHE A 18 -17.73 -16.04 13.03
C PHE A 18 -17.75 -15.04 11.87
N ALA A 19 -16.57 -14.58 11.44
CA ALA A 19 -16.44 -13.62 10.36
C ALA A 19 -15.17 -13.92 9.54
N LEU A 20 -15.19 -13.48 8.28
CA LEU A 20 -14.02 -13.33 7.43
C LEU A 20 -14.01 -11.86 7.03
N VAL A 21 -12.92 -11.16 7.35
CA VAL A 21 -12.83 -9.70 7.22
C VAL A 21 -11.64 -9.39 6.33
N ASP A 22 -11.82 -8.49 5.37
CA ASP A 22 -10.72 -7.90 4.59
C ASP A 22 -9.82 -7.07 5.51
N ASP A 23 -8.51 -7.12 5.30
CA ASP A 23 -7.56 -6.45 6.19
C ASP A 23 -7.84 -4.94 6.31
N THR A 24 -8.23 -4.30 5.21
CA THR A 24 -8.54 -2.87 5.16
C THR A 24 -9.83 -2.54 5.92
N ILE A 25 -10.85 -3.39 5.80
CA ILE A 25 -12.10 -3.27 6.58
C ILE A 25 -11.83 -3.49 8.07
N GLY A 26 -10.96 -4.46 8.41
CA GLY A 26 -10.48 -4.68 9.77
C GLY A 26 -9.80 -3.42 10.32
N GLY A 27 -8.85 -2.86 9.57
CA GLY A 27 -8.17 -1.62 9.93
C GLY A 27 -9.15 -0.45 10.15
N LEU A 28 -10.17 -0.32 9.30
CA LEU A 28 -11.21 0.70 9.44
C LEU A 28 -12.02 0.51 10.73
N ALA A 29 -12.49 -0.71 11.00
CA ALA A 29 -13.25 -1.03 12.20
C ALA A 29 -12.43 -0.80 13.48
N GLY A 30 -11.17 -1.24 13.49
CA GLY A 30 -10.23 -1.01 14.60
C GLY A 30 -9.99 0.48 14.84
N GLY A 31 -9.67 1.23 13.79
CA GLY A 31 -9.44 2.67 13.90
C GLY A 31 -10.67 3.44 14.37
N ARG A 32 -11.87 3.05 13.91
CA ARG A 32 -13.14 3.71 14.29
C ARG A 32 -13.54 3.42 15.73
N TYR A 33 -13.14 2.27 16.27
CA TYR A 33 -13.30 1.95 17.68
C TYR A 33 -12.53 2.93 18.59
N TYR A 34 -11.28 3.25 18.23
CA TYR A 34 -10.43 4.17 19.01
C TYR A 34 -10.68 5.65 18.70
N ASN A 35 -11.05 5.98 17.47
CA ASN A 35 -11.18 7.35 17.01
C ASN A 35 -12.39 7.51 16.07
N LYS A 36 -13.43 8.23 16.53
CA LYS A 36 -14.65 8.46 15.74
C LYS A 36 -14.42 9.34 14.49
N ASP A 37 -13.32 10.07 14.42
CA ASP A 37 -12.92 10.81 13.23
C ASP A 37 -12.22 9.91 12.19
N ASN A 38 -11.98 8.62 12.50
CA ASN A 38 -11.52 7.66 11.51
C ASN A 38 -12.61 7.39 10.47
N VAL A 39 -12.35 7.85 9.24
CA VAL A 39 -13.32 7.77 8.14
C VAL A 39 -12.88 6.82 7.03
N ALA A 40 -11.59 6.49 6.96
CA ALA A 40 -11.04 5.60 5.96
C ALA A 40 -9.87 4.78 6.50
N ALA A 41 -9.65 3.61 5.91
CA ALA A 41 -8.46 2.82 6.13
C ALA A 41 -7.85 2.40 4.81
N ILE A 42 -6.54 2.21 4.81
CA ILE A 42 -5.76 1.89 3.62
C ILE A 42 -4.75 0.80 3.97
N THR A 43 -4.64 -0.17 3.07
CA THR A 43 -3.57 -1.16 3.07
C THR A 43 -2.52 -0.73 2.04
N LEU A 44 -1.29 -0.47 2.47
CA LEU A 44 -0.10 -0.19 1.66
C LEU A 44 0.97 -1.24 1.99
N GLY A 45 0.85 -2.42 1.37
CA GLY A 45 1.78 -3.54 1.55
C GLY A 45 2.18 -4.13 0.21
N MET A 46 2.29 -5.46 0.15
CA MET A 46 2.51 -6.17 -1.12
C MET A 46 1.34 -5.96 -2.09
N THR A 47 0.13 -5.89 -1.56
CA THR A 47 -1.09 -5.46 -2.26
C THR A 47 -1.55 -4.12 -1.72
N THR A 48 -2.57 -3.53 -2.34
CA THR A 48 -3.16 -2.29 -1.84
C THR A 48 -4.68 -2.22 -2.00
N ASN A 49 -5.34 -1.71 -0.97
CA ASN A 49 -6.77 -1.42 -0.98
C ASN A 49 -7.10 -0.22 -0.09
N ALA A 50 -8.28 0.35 -0.28
CA ALA A 50 -8.85 1.38 0.58
C ALA A 50 -10.31 1.06 0.90
N ALA A 51 -10.71 1.38 2.12
CA ALA A 51 -12.09 1.31 2.57
C ALA A 51 -12.48 2.60 3.28
N TYR A 52 -13.74 3.03 3.14
CA TYR A 52 -14.24 4.21 3.85
C TYR A 52 -15.70 4.03 4.28
N VAL A 53 -16.13 4.87 5.21
CA VAL A 53 -17.51 4.92 5.69
C VAL A 53 -18.33 5.89 4.85
N GLU A 54 -19.34 5.39 4.16
CA GLU A 54 -20.30 6.17 3.38
C GLU A 54 -21.51 6.54 4.23
N SER A 55 -21.92 7.81 4.16
CA SER A 55 -23.05 8.36 4.94
C SER A 55 -24.24 8.80 4.07
N GLU A 56 -24.08 8.94 2.75
CA GLU A 56 -25.08 9.63 1.90
C GLU A 56 -26.15 8.74 1.25
N LEU A 57 -26.16 7.43 1.47
CA LEU A 57 -27.32 6.58 1.08
C LEU A 57 -28.52 6.74 2.03
N ALA A 58 -28.46 7.73 2.90
CA ALA A 58 -29.28 7.96 4.08
C ALA A 58 -30.34 9.04 3.89
N GLN A 59 -31.39 8.77 3.10
CA GLN A 59 -32.60 9.62 3.13
C GLN A 59 -33.45 9.41 4.41
N SER A 60 -32.89 8.79 5.46
CA SER A 60 -33.59 8.57 6.73
C SER A 60 -32.68 8.82 7.92
N PRO A 61 -33.20 9.38 9.03
CA PRO A 61 -32.46 9.61 10.28
C PRO A 61 -32.02 8.32 11.00
N ASN A 62 -32.35 7.14 10.45
CA ASN A 62 -31.96 5.81 10.93
C ASN A 62 -31.08 5.06 9.91
N SER A 63 -30.36 5.74 9.03
CA SER A 63 -29.55 5.04 8.03
C SER A 63 -28.36 4.33 8.67
N ASP A 64 -28.22 3.05 8.35
CA ASP A 64 -27.01 2.30 8.67
C ASP A 64 -25.81 2.90 7.91
N GLU A 65 -24.72 3.17 8.64
CA GLU A 65 -23.43 3.52 8.03
C GLU A 65 -22.97 2.34 7.15
N LEU A 66 -22.66 2.62 5.87
CA LEU A 66 -22.18 1.59 4.95
C LEU A 66 -20.67 1.67 4.83
N ILE A 67 -19.99 0.52 4.93
CA ILE A 67 -18.57 0.42 4.62
C ILE A 67 -18.43 0.10 3.13
N ILE A 68 -17.67 0.92 2.41
CA ILE A 68 -17.30 0.68 1.02
C ILE A 68 -15.87 0.18 0.96
N SER A 69 -15.66 -1.06 0.51
CA SER A 69 -14.35 -1.50 -0.01
C SER A 69 -14.21 -0.99 -1.44
N MET A 70 -13.15 -0.22 -1.70
CA MET A 70 -12.98 0.40 -3.01
C MET A 70 -12.38 -0.55 -4.04
N GLU A 71 -11.65 -1.58 -3.60
CA GLU A 71 -10.80 -2.40 -4.48
C GLU A 71 -9.94 -1.52 -5.39
N TRP A 72 -9.38 -0.45 -4.81
CA TRP A 72 -8.85 0.70 -5.55
C TRP A 72 -7.63 0.36 -6.41
N GLY A 73 -7.03 -0.82 -6.22
CA GLY A 73 -5.93 -1.32 -7.03
C GLY A 73 -6.31 -1.43 -8.50
N ASN A 74 -7.61 -1.63 -8.78
CA ASN A 74 -8.15 -1.67 -10.14
C ASN A 74 -8.47 -0.29 -10.73
N PHE A 75 -8.22 0.80 -10.01
CA PHE A 75 -8.42 2.15 -10.53
C PHE A 75 -7.57 2.35 -11.80
N ARG A 76 -8.19 2.93 -12.83
CA ARG A 76 -7.56 3.21 -14.12
C ARG A 76 -8.05 4.54 -14.63
N SER A 77 -7.11 5.38 -15.07
CA SER A 77 -7.40 6.69 -15.66
C SER A 77 -6.32 7.02 -16.68
N SER A 78 -6.68 7.80 -17.71
CA SER A 78 -5.71 8.38 -18.64
C SER A 78 -4.79 9.41 -17.97
N HIS A 79 -5.11 9.84 -16.75
CA HIS A 79 -4.29 10.74 -15.94
C HIS A 79 -3.23 10.01 -15.09
N LEU A 80 -3.22 8.67 -15.07
CA LEU A 80 -2.15 7.93 -14.41
C LEU A 80 -0.84 8.11 -15.20
N PRO A 81 0.29 8.42 -14.55
CA PRO A 81 1.57 8.67 -15.21
C PRO A 81 2.25 7.35 -15.59
N LEU A 82 1.63 6.58 -16.50
CA LEU A 82 2.15 5.30 -16.95
C LEU A 82 3.40 5.50 -17.82
N THR A 83 4.49 4.84 -17.45
CA THR A 83 5.73 4.80 -18.22
C THR A 83 5.77 3.55 -19.11
N PRO A 84 6.73 3.47 -20.05
CA PRO A 84 7.00 2.23 -20.77
C PRO A 84 7.34 1.05 -19.84
N PHE A 85 7.96 1.30 -18.68
CA PHE A 85 8.28 0.27 -17.69
C PHE A 85 7.01 -0.29 -17.02
N ASP A 86 6.05 0.59 -16.68
CA ASP A 86 4.75 0.16 -16.14
C ASP A 86 3.96 -0.64 -17.16
N THR A 87 4.01 -0.23 -18.44
CA THR A 87 3.33 -0.92 -19.54
C THR A 87 3.94 -2.31 -19.78
N SER A 88 5.27 -2.41 -19.75
CA SER A 88 5.97 -3.71 -19.88
C SER A 88 5.66 -4.63 -18.70
N LEU A 89 5.71 -4.11 -17.47
CA LEU A 89 5.38 -4.85 -16.26
C LEU A 89 3.93 -5.37 -16.33
N ASP A 90 2.96 -4.53 -16.71
CA ASP A 90 1.56 -4.95 -16.84
C ASP A 90 1.38 -6.06 -17.87
N ALA A 91 2.01 -5.93 -19.05
CA ALA A 91 1.91 -6.91 -20.12
C ALA A 91 2.47 -8.29 -19.74
N GLU A 92 3.52 -8.33 -18.92
CA GLU A 92 4.17 -9.58 -18.46
C GLU A 92 3.61 -10.12 -17.13
N SER A 93 2.71 -9.38 -16.49
CA SER A 93 2.07 -9.80 -15.24
C SER A 93 1.09 -10.97 -15.43
N SER A 94 0.70 -11.62 -14.34
CA SER A 94 -0.33 -12.69 -14.36
C SER A 94 -1.73 -12.18 -14.71
N ASN A 95 -1.95 -10.86 -14.65
CA ASN A 95 -3.25 -10.21 -14.85
C ASN A 95 -3.10 -8.92 -15.69
N PRO A 96 -2.71 -9.00 -16.97
CA PRO A 96 -2.54 -7.82 -17.82
C PRO A 96 -3.82 -6.98 -17.92
N GLY A 97 -3.67 -5.66 -17.89
CA GLY A 97 -4.77 -4.70 -17.97
C GLY A 97 -5.57 -4.53 -16.67
N SER A 98 -5.28 -5.30 -15.63
CA SER A 98 -5.94 -5.26 -14.32
C SER A 98 -4.98 -4.82 -13.21
N GLY A 99 -5.50 -4.31 -12.10
CA GLY A 99 -4.66 -3.88 -10.98
C GLY A 99 -3.68 -2.75 -11.32
N ILE A 100 -4.02 -1.88 -12.28
CA ILE A 100 -3.09 -0.85 -12.80
C ILE A 100 -2.63 0.10 -11.69
N PHE A 101 -3.53 0.57 -10.84
CA PHE A 101 -3.15 1.43 -9.73
C PHE A 101 -2.31 0.67 -8.69
N GLU A 102 -2.64 -0.59 -8.41
CA GLU A 102 -1.83 -1.44 -7.52
C GLU A 102 -0.40 -1.60 -8.05
N LYS A 103 -0.25 -1.88 -9.34
CA LYS A 103 1.05 -2.01 -10.02
C LYS A 103 1.92 -0.76 -9.93
N LEU A 104 1.31 0.41 -9.77
CA LEU A 104 2.04 1.66 -9.62
C LEU A 104 2.55 1.92 -8.20
N ILE A 105 1.86 1.41 -7.17
CA ILE A 105 2.07 1.85 -5.78
C ILE A 105 2.42 0.75 -4.78
N SER A 106 2.13 -0.52 -5.07
CA SER A 106 2.27 -1.59 -4.08
C SER A 106 3.67 -2.20 -4.03
N GLY A 107 4.02 -2.76 -2.88
CA GLY A 107 5.32 -3.34 -2.60
C GLY A 107 5.65 -4.58 -3.43
N MET A 108 4.66 -5.17 -4.11
CA MET A 108 4.88 -6.24 -5.09
C MET A 108 5.58 -5.74 -6.36
N TYR A 109 5.31 -4.49 -6.76
CA TYR A 109 5.69 -3.99 -8.09
C TYR A 109 6.71 -2.86 -8.06
N LEU A 110 6.85 -2.10 -6.97
CA LEU A 110 7.83 -1.00 -6.88
C LEU A 110 9.27 -1.47 -7.18
N GLY A 111 9.71 -2.57 -6.56
CA GLY A 111 11.04 -3.14 -6.80
C GLY A 111 11.21 -3.66 -8.23
N GLU A 112 10.14 -4.15 -8.85
CA GLU A 112 10.18 -4.62 -10.23
C GLU A 112 10.31 -3.47 -11.24
N ILE A 113 9.64 -2.34 -10.99
CA ILE A 113 9.84 -1.13 -11.79
C ILE A 113 11.29 -0.64 -11.70
N VAL A 114 11.86 -0.60 -10.49
CA VAL A 114 13.29 -0.26 -10.30
C VAL A 114 14.18 -1.23 -11.09
N ARG A 115 13.95 -2.55 -10.98
CA ARG A 115 14.72 -3.56 -11.71
C ARG A 115 14.65 -3.33 -13.22
N LEU A 116 13.47 -3.06 -13.77
CA LEU A 116 13.28 -2.83 -15.21
C LEU A 116 14.04 -1.58 -15.70
N VAL A 117 14.03 -0.50 -14.91
CA VAL A 117 14.81 0.71 -15.21
C VAL A 117 16.30 0.40 -15.18
N LEU A 118 16.79 -0.27 -14.13
CA LEU A 118 18.21 -0.64 -14.01
C LEU A 118 18.66 -1.60 -15.11
N LEU A 119 17.80 -2.56 -15.49
CA LEU A 119 18.06 -3.46 -16.61
C LEU A 119 18.23 -2.69 -17.91
N LYS A 120 17.34 -1.72 -18.18
CA LYS A 120 17.43 -0.86 -19.37
C LYS A 120 18.71 -0.04 -19.36
N MET A 121 19.07 0.57 -18.23
CA MET A 121 20.33 1.32 -18.10
C MET A 121 21.55 0.42 -18.32
N ALA A 122 21.55 -0.80 -17.80
CA ALA A 122 22.65 -1.76 -17.99
C ALA A 122 22.76 -2.29 -19.43
N GLN A 123 21.66 -2.28 -20.20
CA GLN A 123 21.66 -2.67 -21.62
C GLN A 123 22.17 -1.54 -22.53
N GLU A 124 21.89 -0.29 -22.17
CA GLU A 124 22.22 0.88 -23.00
C GLU A 124 23.54 1.55 -22.60
N THR A 125 24.05 1.23 -21.41
CA THR A 125 25.26 1.84 -20.84
C THR A 125 26.10 0.77 -20.12
N ALA A 126 27.32 1.13 -19.72
CA ALA A 126 28.19 0.25 -18.93
C ALA A 126 27.96 0.39 -17.40
N LEU A 127 26.72 0.68 -16.95
CA LEU A 127 26.39 0.98 -15.54
C LEU A 127 26.96 -0.07 -14.56
N PHE A 128 26.90 -1.35 -14.92
CA PHE A 128 27.42 -2.48 -14.14
C PHE A 128 28.52 -3.25 -14.87
N GLY A 129 29.26 -2.56 -15.75
CA GLY A 129 30.27 -3.16 -16.63
C GLY A 129 29.76 -3.46 -18.03
N SER A 130 30.57 -4.16 -18.84
CA SER A 130 30.30 -4.38 -20.26
C SER A 130 29.19 -5.39 -20.57
N ASN A 131 28.83 -6.24 -19.60
CA ASN A 131 27.82 -7.27 -19.74
C ASN A 131 26.69 -7.03 -18.74
N VAL A 132 25.45 -7.24 -19.17
CA VAL A 132 24.27 -7.18 -18.29
C VAL A 132 24.34 -8.32 -17.26
N PRO A 133 24.26 -8.03 -15.94
CA PRO A 133 24.26 -9.07 -14.92
C PRO A 133 23.09 -10.05 -15.10
N PRO A 134 23.32 -11.39 -15.15
CA PRO A 134 22.26 -12.34 -15.45
C PRO A 134 21.06 -12.30 -14.50
N LYS A 135 21.31 -12.10 -13.20
CA LYS A 135 20.23 -12.00 -12.21
C LYS A 135 19.37 -10.74 -12.39
N LEU A 136 19.92 -9.66 -12.97
CA LEU A 136 19.16 -8.44 -13.26
C LEU A 136 18.08 -8.68 -14.33
N MET A 137 18.23 -9.70 -15.17
CA MET A 137 17.22 -10.13 -16.14
C MET A 137 16.10 -10.99 -15.54
N THR A 138 16.21 -11.37 -14.25
CA THR A 138 15.20 -12.23 -13.59
C THR A 138 14.07 -11.36 -13.05
N PRO A 139 12.82 -11.51 -13.53
CA PRO A 139 11.68 -10.76 -13.03
C PRO A 139 11.47 -10.94 -11.53
N TYR A 140 11.05 -9.88 -10.85
CA TYR A 140 10.73 -9.81 -9.43
C TYR A 140 11.88 -10.19 -8.48
N SER A 141 13.13 -10.16 -8.97
CA SER A 141 14.32 -10.41 -8.15
C SER A 141 14.55 -9.34 -7.10
N LEU A 142 14.22 -8.07 -7.39
CA LEU A 142 14.28 -6.97 -6.44
C LEU A 142 12.94 -6.77 -5.72
N ARG A 143 12.91 -7.04 -4.42
CA ARG A 143 11.71 -6.89 -3.58
C ARG A 143 11.70 -5.55 -2.88
N SER A 144 10.51 -5.09 -2.48
CA SER A 144 10.35 -3.81 -1.77
C SER A 144 11.20 -3.64 -0.50
N PRO A 145 11.48 -4.66 0.34
CA PRO A 145 12.38 -4.48 1.48
C PRO A 145 13.83 -4.20 1.07
N ASP A 146 14.31 -4.86 0.01
CA ASP A 146 15.66 -4.66 -0.52
C ASP A 146 15.76 -3.28 -1.20
N MET A 147 14.74 -2.87 -1.96
CA MET A 147 14.61 -1.51 -2.49
C MET A 147 14.62 -0.45 -1.38
N ALA A 148 13.83 -0.66 -0.32
CA ALA A 148 13.76 0.27 0.81
C ALA A 148 15.08 0.38 1.57
N ALA A 149 15.83 -0.72 1.68
CA ALA A 149 17.17 -0.70 2.26
C ALA A 149 18.14 0.14 1.41
N MET A 150 18.13 -0.04 0.09
CA MET A 150 18.95 0.75 -0.84
C MET A 150 18.60 2.25 -0.82
N HIS A 151 17.32 2.59 -0.83
CA HIS A 151 16.87 3.99 -0.84
C HIS A 151 17.16 4.72 0.48
N GLN A 152 17.05 4.02 1.61
CA GLN A 152 17.30 4.59 2.93
C GLN A 152 18.78 4.58 3.33
N ASP A 153 19.67 4.13 2.44
CA ASP A 153 21.11 4.17 2.65
C ASP A 153 21.59 5.62 2.71
N THR A 154 22.17 6.00 3.84
CA THR A 154 22.70 7.36 4.07
C THR A 154 24.22 7.38 4.22
N SER A 155 24.89 6.25 3.96
CA SER A 155 26.35 6.18 3.94
C SER A 155 26.91 7.00 2.76
N GLU A 156 28.07 7.62 2.97
CA GLU A 156 28.73 8.48 1.97
C GLU A 156 28.95 7.77 0.63
N ASP A 157 29.28 6.48 0.71
CA ASP A 157 29.54 5.64 -0.45
C ASP A 157 28.35 4.75 -0.85
N ARG A 158 27.17 4.85 -0.23
CA ARG A 158 26.04 3.95 -0.51
C ARG A 158 26.41 2.45 -0.34
N GLU A 159 26.99 2.10 0.81
CA GLU A 159 27.45 0.75 1.16
C GLU A 159 26.31 -0.29 1.10
N VAL A 160 25.13 0.02 1.63
CA VAL A 160 23.96 -0.86 1.60
C VAL A 160 23.48 -1.06 0.16
N VAL A 161 23.56 -0.05 -0.69
CA VAL A 161 23.32 -0.22 -2.13
C VAL A 161 24.28 -1.23 -2.72
N SER A 162 25.59 -1.11 -2.44
CA SER A 162 26.59 -2.06 -2.91
C SER A 162 26.31 -3.50 -2.42
N GLU A 163 25.97 -3.65 -1.14
CA GLU A 163 25.62 -4.94 -0.54
C GLU A 163 24.41 -5.56 -1.24
N LYS A 164 23.33 -4.80 -1.44
CA LYS A 164 22.12 -5.29 -2.10
C LYS A 164 22.30 -5.60 -3.57
N LEU A 165 23.11 -4.81 -4.29
CA LEU A 165 23.49 -5.13 -5.67
C LEU A 165 24.21 -6.48 -5.76
N ASN A 166 25.08 -6.80 -4.79
CA ASN A 166 25.75 -8.09 -4.73
C ASN A 166 24.78 -9.23 -4.33
N GLU A 167 24.04 -9.08 -3.24
CA GLU A 167 23.12 -10.09 -2.72
C GLU A 167 22.04 -10.47 -3.74
N VAL A 168 21.38 -9.47 -4.32
CA VAL A 168 20.23 -9.65 -5.20
C VAL A 168 20.68 -9.98 -6.63
N PHE A 169 21.63 -9.21 -7.17
CA PHE A 169 22.00 -9.31 -8.60
C PHE A 169 23.35 -9.96 -8.86
N GLY A 170 24.15 -10.27 -7.83
CA GLY A 170 25.50 -10.81 -8.01
C GLY A 170 26.49 -9.78 -8.57
N ILE A 171 26.19 -8.48 -8.43
CA ILE A 171 27.07 -7.39 -8.88
C ILE A 171 28.10 -7.15 -7.78
N THR A 172 29.28 -7.75 -7.91
CA THR A 172 30.34 -7.74 -6.89
C THR A 172 31.16 -6.45 -6.85
N SER A 173 31.04 -5.60 -7.88
CA SER A 173 31.71 -4.30 -7.96
C SER A 173 30.78 -3.29 -8.63
N SER A 174 30.62 -2.13 -8.01
CA SER A 174 29.85 -1.00 -8.53
C SER A 174 30.61 0.29 -8.26
N SER A 175 30.53 1.26 -9.18
CA SER A 175 31.15 2.58 -8.97
C SER A 175 30.28 3.44 -8.03
N PRO A 176 30.85 4.44 -7.34
CA PRO A 176 30.05 5.41 -6.57
C PRO A 176 28.92 6.04 -7.39
N MET A 177 29.19 6.39 -8.65
CA MET A 177 28.19 6.93 -9.58
C MET A 177 27.07 5.92 -9.87
N ALA A 178 27.39 4.64 -10.08
CA ALA A 178 26.36 3.62 -10.33
C ALA A 178 25.46 3.41 -9.11
N ARG A 179 26.03 3.45 -7.90
CA ARG A 179 25.27 3.35 -6.65
C ARG A 179 24.35 4.55 -6.46
N GLU A 180 24.77 5.75 -6.85
CA GLU A 180 23.87 6.91 -6.81
C GLU A 180 22.71 6.81 -7.80
N PHE A 181 22.96 6.37 -9.03
CA PHE A 181 21.86 6.15 -9.98
C PHE A 181 20.84 5.14 -9.46
N VAL A 182 21.29 4.09 -8.76
CA VAL A 182 20.37 3.13 -8.13
C VAL A 182 19.52 3.80 -7.06
N ALA A 183 20.11 4.64 -6.21
CA ALA A 183 19.37 5.37 -5.18
C ALA A 183 18.38 6.38 -5.80
N GLU A 184 18.77 7.11 -6.84
CA GLU A 184 17.92 8.06 -7.57
C GLU A 184 16.72 7.37 -8.24
N VAL A 185 16.94 6.22 -8.89
CA VAL A 185 15.85 5.43 -9.47
C VAL A 185 14.89 4.93 -8.40
N CYS A 186 15.40 4.49 -7.24
CA CYS A 186 14.55 4.11 -6.11
C CYS A 186 13.70 5.30 -5.64
N ASP A 187 14.31 6.48 -5.52
CA ASP A 187 13.65 7.72 -5.09
C ASP A 187 12.50 8.11 -6.00
N ILE A 188 12.73 8.18 -7.32
CA ILE A 188 11.72 8.53 -8.31
C ILE A 188 10.52 7.57 -8.27
N VAL A 189 10.78 6.26 -8.20
CA VAL A 189 9.72 5.24 -8.17
C VAL A 189 8.94 5.29 -6.85
N THR A 190 9.63 5.46 -5.73
CA THR A 190 9.02 5.59 -4.40
C THR A 190 8.19 6.86 -4.27
N GLU A 191 8.72 8.01 -4.69
CA GLU A 191 8.00 9.28 -4.66
C GLU A 191 6.72 9.20 -5.49
N ARG A 192 6.80 8.70 -6.73
CA ARG A 192 5.61 8.47 -7.58
C ARG A 192 4.56 7.63 -6.88
N GLY A 193 4.95 6.48 -6.32
CA GLY A 193 4.03 5.57 -5.63
C GLY A 193 3.35 6.23 -4.43
N ALA A 194 4.12 6.94 -3.62
CA ALA A 194 3.63 7.63 -2.43
C ALA A 194 2.69 8.80 -2.78
N ARG A 195 3.02 9.60 -3.80
CA ARG A 195 2.18 10.71 -4.26
C ARG A 195 0.85 10.22 -4.83
N LEU A 196 0.85 9.11 -5.58
CA LEU A 196 -0.37 8.49 -6.08
C LEU A 196 -1.26 7.96 -4.95
N ALA A 197 -0.69 7.30 -3.94
CA ALA A 197 -1.41 6.88 -2.75
C ALA A 197 -2.01 8.10 -1.99
N GLY A 198 -1.25 9.19 -1.87
CA GLY A 198 -1.71 10.45 -1.27
C GLY A 198 -2.89 11.05 -2.03
N ALA A 199 -2.85 11.03 -3.37
CA ALA A 199 -3.95 11.51 -4.20
C ALA A 199 -5.22 10.66 -4.01
N GLY A 200 -5.05 9.35 -3.81
CA GLY A 200 -6.14 8.45 -3.42
C GLY A 200 -6.77 8.84 -2.08
N ILE A 201 -5.94 9.10 -1.05
CA ILE A 201 -6.39 9.58 0.27
C ILE A 201 -7.20 10.87 0.13
N VAL A 202 -6.62 11.88 -0.50
CA VAL A 202 -7.27 13.19 -0.67
C VAL A 202 -8.58 13.04 -1.42
N SER A 203 -8.64 12.17 -2.43
CA SER A 203 -9.86 11.91 -3.20
C SER A 203 -10.97 11.31 -2.34
N ILE A 204 -10.65 10.40 -1.42
CA ILE A 204 -11.63 9.84 -0.47
C ILE A 204 -12.16 10.95 0.45
N ILE A 205 -11.28 11.75 1.05
CA ILE A 205 -11.71 12.83 1.96
C ILE A 205 -12.52 13.91 1.22
N LYS A 206 -12.13 14.22 -0.03
CA LYS A 206 -12.87 15.13 -0.91
C LYS A 206 -14.26 14.58 -1.20
N LYS A 207 -14.36 13.29 -1.56
CA LYS A 207 -15.64 12.63 -1.83
C LYS A 207 -16.57 12.70 -0.61
N LEU A 208 -16.03 12.54 0.59
CA LEU A 208 -16.79 12.63 1.83
C LEU A 208 -17.20 14.07 2.20
N GLY A 209 -16.77 15.09 1.45
CA GLY A 209 -17.08 16.49 1.72
C GLY A 209 -16.42 17.04 2.99
N ARG A 210 -15.29 16.44 3.43
CA ARG A 210 -14.69 16.71 4.75
C ARG A 210 -13.46 17.60 4.73
N ILE A 211 -12.85 17.85 3.57
CA ILE A 211 -11.56 18.56 3.45
C ILE A 211 -11.55 19.90 4.22
N GLU A 212 -12.62 20.69 4.09
CA GLU A 212 -12.64 22.07 4.62
C GLU A 212 -13.20 22.18 6.04
N ASN A 213 -14.05 21.23 6.43
CA ASN A 213 -14.99 21.45 7.53
C ASN A 213 -14.80 20.50 8.71
N LYS A 214 -14.00 19.43 8.55
CA LYS A 214 -13.90 18.40 9.57
C LYS A 214 -12.60 17.59 9.51
N ARG A 215 -11.97 17.45 10.67
CA ARG A 215 -10.88 16.50 10.89
C ARG A 215 -11.27 15.09 10.43
N SER A 216 -10.38 14.48 9.67
CA SER A 216 -10.54 13.16 9.05
C SER A 216 -9.28 12.37 9.32
N VAL A 217 -9.43 11.29 10.06
CA VAL A 217 -8.34 10.37 10.35
C VAL A 217 -8.41 9.22 9.35
N VAL A 218 -7.24 8.88 8.80
CA VAL A 218 -7.04 7.80 7.84
C VAL A 218 -6.03 6.86 8.44
N ILE A 219 -6.47 5.63 8.71
CA ILE A 219 -5.58 4.58 9.20
C ILE A 219 -4.88 3.92 8.03
N VAL A 220 -3.55 3.79 8.12
CA VAL A 220 -2.75 3.10 7.12
C VAL A 220 -2.05 1.91 7.76
N GLU A 221 -2.16 0.76 7.11
CA GLU A 221 -1.47 -0.49 7.48
C GLU A 221 -0.61 -0.98 6.32
N GLY A 222 0.37 -1.83 6.63
CA GLY A 222 1.17 -2.54 5.65
C GLY A 222 2.64 -2.12 5.61
N GLY A 223 3.48 -3.05 5.15
CA GLY A 223 4.93 -2.94 5.27
C GLY A 223 5.57 -1.75 4.55
N LEU A 224 4.93 -1.20 3.50
CA LEU A 224 5.43 0.02 2.87
C LEU A 224 5.30 1.21 3.83
N TYR A 225 4.14 1.37 4.47
CA TYR A 225 3.93 2.48 5.39
C TYR A 225 4.68 2.29 6.72
N GLU A 226 4.79 1.05 7.19
CA GLU A 226 5.41 0.72 8.48
C GLU A 226 6.95 0.85 8.43
N HIS A 227 7.58 0.21 7.44
CA HIS A 227 9.04 0.02 7.42
C HIS A 227 9.78 0.92 6.43
N TYR A 228 9.08 1.53 5.46
CA TYR A 228 9.71 2.39 4.45
C TYR A 228 9.48 3.87 4.79
N ARG A 229 10.38 4.43 5.62
CA ARG A 229 10.25 5.79 6.17
C ARG A 229 10.16 6.85 5.07
N ILE A 230 10.94 6.71 3.99
CA ILE A 230 10.93 7.70 2.89
C ILE A 230 9.58 7.67 2.15
N PHE A 231 9.03 6.48 1.85
CA PHE A 231 7.70 6.36 1.27
C PHE A 231 6.65 7.05 2.15
N ARG A 232 6.67 6.79 3.46
CA ARG A 232 5.77 7.43 4.43
C ARG A 232 5.91 8.96 4.40
N ASN A 233 7.14 9.48 4.38
CA ASN A 233 7.37 10.91 4.32
C ASN A 233 6.81 11.53 3.03
N TYR A 234 7.07 10.92 1.86
CA TYR A 234 6.51 11.42 0.60
C TYR A 234 4.98 11.34 0.57
N LEU A 235 4.37 10.33 1.19
CA LEU A 235 2.92 10.24 1.31
C LEU A 235 2.38 11.47 2.06
N HIS A 236 2.91 11.74 3.25
CA HIS A 236 2.51 12.90 4.06
C HIS A 236 2.78 14.23 3.35
N SER A 237 3.98 14.41 2.78
CA SER A 237 4.34 15.62 2.02
C SER A 237 3.43 15.85 0.83
N SER A 238 3.04 14.79 0.11
CA SER A 238 2.15 14.92 -1.05
C SER A 238 0.74 15.37 -0.65
N VAL A 239 0.21 14.88 0.48
CA VAL A 239 -1.09 15.29 0.99
C VAL A 239 -1.04 16.75 1.46
N TRP A 240 0.03 17.14 2.14
CA TRP A 240 0.26 18.53 2.52
C TRP A 240 0.35 19.45 1.29
N GLU A 241 1.10 19.06 0.25
CA GLU A 241 1.23 19.84 -0.98
C GLU A 241 -0.12 20.02 -1.71
N MET A 242 -0.94 18.97 -1.79
CA MET A 242 -2.24 19.02 -2.45
C MET A 242 -3.29 19.86 -1.70
N LEU A 243 -3.20 19.91 -0.37
CA LEU A 243 -4.19 20.58 0.48
C LEU A 243 -3.74 21.99 0.93
N GLY A 244 -2.45 22.26 0.94
CA GLY A 244 -1.86 23.49 1.48
C GLY A 244 -1.94 23.57 3.00
N ASN A 245 -1.40 24.67 3.55
CA ASN A 245 -1.34 24.90 4.99
C ASN A 245 -2.73 24.96 5.65
N ASP A 246 -3.73 25.49 4.95
CA ASP A 246 -5.04 25.76 5.57
C ASP A 246 -5.88 24.48 5.76
N LEU A 247 -5.66 23.46 4.93
CA LEU A 247 -6.53 22.27 4.87
C LEU A 247 -5.82 20.97 5.26
N SER A 248 -4.49 20.93 5.24
CA SER A 248 -3.73 19.70 5.54
C SER A 248 -3.92 19.20 6.96
N ASP A 249 -4.09 20.09 7.94
CA ASP A 249 -4.38 19.74 9.34
C ASP A 249 -5.71 18.97 9.52
N ASN A 250 -6.61 19.03 8.53
CA ASN A 250 -7.85 18.26 8.53
C ASN A 250 -7.66 16.80 8.10
N VAL A 251 -6.51 16.41 7.55
CA VAL A 251 -6.24 15.04 7.09
C VAL A 251 -5.08 14.44 7.88
N ILE A 252 -5.44 13.58 8.84
CA ILE A 252 -4.48 12.95 9.74
C ILE A 252 -4.26 11.51 9.31
N ILE A 253 -3.04 11.19 8.87
CA ILE A 253 -2.67 9.85 8.40
C ILE A 253 -1.86 9.17 9.50
N GLU A 254 -2.39 8.10 10.07
CA GLU A 254 -1.79 7.43 11.23
C GLU A 254 -1.62 5.94 10.97
N HIS A 255 -0.66 5.34 11.67
CA HIS A 255 -0.53 3.89 11.70
C HIS A 255 -1.72 3.29 12.47
N SER A 256 -2.13 2.06 12.12
CA SER A 256 -3.17 1.41 12.89
C SER A 256 -2.73 1.06 14.31
N HIS A 257 -3.69 1.15 15.22
CA HIS A 257 -3.54 0.74 16.61
C HIS A 257 -4.10 -0.68 16.75
N GLY A 258 -3.21 -1.68 16.64
CA GLY A 258 -3.55 -3.09 16.84
C GLY A 258 -3.93 -3.89 15.58
N GLY A 259 -3.78 -3.32 14.38
CA GLY A 259 -3.91 -4.06 13.11
C GLY A 259 -5.33 -4.46 12.73
N SER A 260 -5.47 -5.03 11.53
CA SER A 260 -6.69 -5.71 11.05
C SER A 260 -7.21 -6.78 12.03
N GLY A 261 -6.32 -7.41 12.81
CA GLY A 261 -6.67 -8.40 13.83
C GLY A 261 -7.55 -7.86 14.95
N SER A 262 -7.29 -6.65 15.45
CA SER A 262 -8.14 -6.01 16.47
C SER A 262 -9.51 -5.65 15.89
N GLY A 263 -9.54 -5.16 14.65
CA GLY A 263 -10.78 -4.87 13.93
C GLY A 263 -11.67 -6.10 13.72
N ALA A 264 -11.08 -7.23 13.33
CA ALA A 264 -11.79 -8.48 13.16
C ALA A 264 -12.46 -8.95 14.47
N LEU A 265 -11.81 -8.75 15.62
CA LEU A 265 -12.39 -9.03 16.93
C LEU A 265 -13.60 -8.14 17.23
N PHE A 266 -13.49 -6.83 16.98
CA PHE A 266 -14.60 -5.89 17.20
C PHE A 266 -15.81 -6.20 16.31
N LEU A 267 -15.57 -6.53 15.03
CA LEU A 267 -16.63 -6.94 14.11
C LEU A 267 -17.31 -8.24 14.54
N ALA A 268 -16.53 -9.23 15.00
CA ALA A 268 -17.09 -10.48 15.52
C ALA A 268 -17.92 -10.25 16.81
N ALA A 269 -17.48 -9.35 17.69
CA ALA A 269 -18.20 -8.97 18.90
C ALA A 269 -19.52 -8.24 18.58
N ALA A 270 -19.51 -7.32 17.61
CA ALA A 270 -20.71 -6.63 17.16
C ALA A 270 -21.74 -7.62 16.56
N ALA A 271 -21.29 -8.53 15.68
CA ALA A 271 -22.15 -9.51 15.03
C ALA A 271 -22.78 -10.51 16.02
N THR A 272 -22.06 -10.89 17.08
CA THR A 272 -22.62 -11.75 18.14
C THR A 272 -23.64 -11.02 19.02
N HIS A 273 -23.49 -9.72 19.23
CA HIS A 273 -24.48 -8.90 19.94
C HIS A 273 -25.78 -8.72 19.16
N THR A 274 -25.73 -8.53 17.84
CA THR A 274 -26.94 -8.46 16.99
C THR A 274 -27.67 -9.79 16.92
N HIS A 275 -26.94 -10.91 16.80
CA HIS A 275 -27.56 -12.25 16.79
C HIS A 275 -28.32 -12.58 18.09
N LYS A 276 -27.81 -12.19 19.26
CA LYS A 276 -28.54 -12.37 20.53
C LYS A 276 -29.83 -11.56 20.59
N LYS A 277 -29.78 -10.30 20.13
CA LYS A 277 -30.98 -9.43 20.10
C LYS A 277 -32.09 -9.95 19.19
N SER A 278 -31.76 -10.66 18.11
CA SER A 278 -32.74 -11.28 17.20
C SER A 278 -33.30 -12.62 17.68
N GLU A 279 -32.63 -13.30 18.61
CA GLU A 279 -33.12 -14.56 19.21
C GLU A 279 -34.03 -14.31 20.43
N ASP A 280 -33.87 -13.15 21.10
CA ASP A 280 -34.66 -12.73 22.27
C ASP A 280 -35.90 -11.86 21.91
N SER A 281 -36.19 -11.65 20.62
CA SER A 281 -37.31 -10.86 20.08
C SER A 281 -38.28 -11.71 19.27
#